data_AF-A0A0B0IHR9-F1
#
_entry.id   AF-A0A0B0IHR9-F1
#
_cell.length_a   1.000
_cell.length_b   1.000
_cell.length_c   1.000
_cell.angle_alpha   90.00
_cell.angle_beta   90.00
_cell.angle_gamma   90.00
#
_symmetry.space_group_name_H-M   'P 1'
#
loop_
_entity.id
_entity.type
_entity.pdbx_description
1 polymer ?
#
loop_
_entity_poly.entity_id
_entity_poly.type
_entity_poly.pdbx_seq_one_letter_code
_entity_poly.pdbx_strand_id
1 'polypeptide(L)'
;MTGEKSLRVCEKGHKYYKSSDCPSCPTCDKEKKPQSGFLSKLSSPARNALVHEGIDTLNELSKYTEKEILKIHGIGPASLPTLRTSLEEEGLSFKE
;
A
#
# COMPACT_ATOMS: atom_id res chain seq x y z
N MET A 1 -16.07 -12.82 -21.17
CA MET A 1 -17.18 -11.85 -21.02
C MET A 1 -16.56 -10.51 -20.68
N THR A 2 -16.46 -9.60 -21.64
CA THR A 2 -15.75 -8.33 -21.50
C THR A 2 -16.68 -7.36 -20.77
N GLY A 3 -16.54 -7.24 -19.45
CA GLY A 3 -17.40 -6.36 -18.65
C GLY A 3 -17.34 -4.92 -19.16
N GLU A 4 -18.48 -4.41 -19.61
CA GLU A 4 -18.64 -3.07 -20.18
C GLU A 4 -18.12 -2.04 -19.16
N LYS A 5 -17.06 -1.30 -19.54
CA LYS A 5 -16.43 -0.31 -18.67
C LYS A 5 -17.16 1.02 -18.85
N SER A 6 -17.78 1.52 -17.80
CA SER A 6 -18.40 2.85 -17.81
C SER A 6 -17.36 3.93 -17.47
N LEU A 7 -17.42 5.05 -18.19
CA LEU A 7 -16.65 6.25 -17.88
C LEU A 7 -17.26 6.92 -16.65
N ARG A 8 -16.46 7.14 -15.61
CA ARG A 8 -16.86 7.82 -14.37
C ARG A 8 -15.93 8.99 -14.10
N VAL A 9 -16.45 10.00 -13.40
CA VAL A 9 -15.69 11.18 -12.97
C VAL A 9 -15.80 11.26 -11.45
N CYS A 10 -14.66 11.32 -10.75
CA CYS A 10 -14.68 11.49 -9.29
C CYS A 10 -14.94 12.97 -8.90
N GLU A 11 -15.17 13.23 -7.62
CA GLU A 11 -15.38 14.58 -7.06
C GLU A 11 -14.20 15.53 -7.32
N LYS A 12 -12.99 15.01 -7.53
CA LYS A 12 -11.80 15.78 -7.91
C LYS A 12 -11.65 15.99 -9.43
N GLY A 13 -12.59 15.51 -10.24
CA GLY A 13 -12.59 15.67 -11.70
C GLY A 13 -11.81 14.60 -12.49
N HIS A 14 -11.28 13.55 -11.84
CA HIS A 14 -10.56 12.50 -12.54
C HIS A 14 -11.49 11.57 -13.31
N LYS A 15 -11.22 11.42 -14.60
CA LYS A 15 -11.92 10.52 -15.52
C LYS A 15 -11.29 9.13 -15.43
N TYR A 16 -12.08 8.10 -15.11
CA TYR A 16 -11.60 6.71 -15.05
C TYR A 16 -12.67 5.73 -15.55
N TYR A 17 -12.21 4.57 -16.00
CA TYR A 17 -13.07 3.51 -16.53
C TYR A 17 -13.14 2.36 -15.52
N LYS A 18 -14.36 1.94 -15.14
CA LYS A 18 -14.54 0.82 -14.21
C LYS A 18 -15.71 -0.06 -14.62
N SER A 19 -15.55 -1.36 -14.47
CA SER A 19 -16.62 -2.35 -14.62
C SER A 19 -17.33 -2.63 -13.29
N SER A 20 -16.72 -2.26 -12.16
CA SER A 20 -17.28 -2.43 -10.80
C SER A 20 -17.93 -1.14 -10.30
N ASP A 21 -18.97 -1.28 -9.48
CA ASP A 21 -19.72 -0.13 -8.96
C ASP A 21 -19.00 0.69 -7.87
N CYS A 22 -17.91 0.17 -7.32
CA CYS A 22 -17.18 0.84 -6.24
C CYS A 22 -16.72 2.27 -6.62
N PRO A 23 -17.01 3.30 -5.80
CA PRO A 23 -16.68 4.71 -6.07
C PRO A 23 -15.19 5.04 -5.93
N SER A 24 -14.34 4.07 -5.58
CA SER A 24 -12.90 4.29 -5.47
C SER A 24 -12.29 4.69 -6.82
N CYS A 25 -11.73 5.91 -6.86
CA CYS A 25 -11.05 6.50 -7.99
C CYS A 25 -9.55 6.10 -7.97
N PRO A 26 -9.06 5.34 -8.98
CA PRO A 26 -7.69 4.85 -9.00
C PRO A 26 -6.65 5.98 -9.18
N THR A 27 -7.04 7.13 -9.73
CA THR A 27 -6.15 8.30 -9.85
C THR A 27 -5.98 8.99 -8.50
N CYS A 28 -7.07 9.25 -7.77
CA CYS A 28 -7.00 9.85 -6.44
C CYS A 28 -6.14 9.04 -5.46
N ASP A 29 -6.20 7.71 -5.55
CA ASP A 29 -5.41 6.82 -4.69
C ASP A 29 -3.91 6.87 -5.01
N LYS A 30 -3.54 7.07 -6.28
CA LYS A 30 -2.15 7.31 -6.70
C LYS A 30 -1.63 8.65 -6.20
N GLU A 31 -2.45 9.70 -6.23
CA GLU A 31 -2.05 11.05 -5.77
C GLU A 31 -1.86 11.12 -4.25
N LYS A 32 -2.61 10.33 -3.48
CA LYS A 32 -2.43 10.23 -2.02
C LYS A 32 -1.17 9.49 -1.60
N LYS A 33 -0.36 9.02 -2.55
CA LYS A 33 0.88 8.32 -2.26
C LYS A 33 1.88 9.28 -1.60
N PRO A 34 2.43 8.94 -0.41
CA PRO A 34 3.49 9.74 0.17
C PRO A 34 4.66 9.83 -0.80
N GLN A 35 5.23 11.03 -0.93
CA GLN A 35 6.33 11.30 -1.86
C GLN A 35 7.69 10.74 -1.36
N SER A 36 7.78 10.36 -0.08
CA SER A 36 9.01 9.90 0.55
C SER A 36 8.75 8.78 1.57
N GLY A 37 9.82 8.10 1.99
CA GLY A 37 9.80 7.02 2.97
C GLY A 37 9.46 5.64 2.38
N PHE A 38 9.56 4.61 3.20
CA PHE A 38 9.33 3.21 2.77
C PHE A 38 7.89 2.95 2.29
N LEU A 39 6.90 3.65 2.85
CA LEU A 39 5.49 3.58 2.42
C LEU A 39 5.30 4.04 0.95
N SER A 40 6.19 4.89 0.43
CA SER A 40 6.19 5.28 -0.99
C SER A 40 6.68 4.16 -1.91
N LYS A 41 7.39 3.16 -1.39
CA LYS A 41 7.86 2.02 -2.19
C LYS A 41 6.79 0.92 -2.31
N LEU A 42 5.71 1.01 -1.54
CA LEU A 42 4.66 0.01 -1.45
C LEU A 42 3.45 0.32 -2.37
N SER A 43 2.72 -0.75 -2.70
CA SER A 43 1.41 -0.68 -3.32
C SER A 43 0.39 -0.07 -2.35
N SER A 44 -0.66 0.57 -2.88
CA SER A 44 -1.73 1.15 -2.09
C SER A 44 -2.33 0.20 -1.03
N PRO A 45 -2.66 -1.08 -1.31
CA PRO A 45 -3.15 -1.99 -0.27
C PRO A 45 -2.13 -2.23 0.84
N ALA A 46 -0.86 -2.48 0.52
CA ALA A 46 0.17 -2.75 1.51
C ALA A 46 0.46 -1.52 2.38
N ARG A 47 0.54 -0.33 1.79
CA ARG A 47 0.68 0.93 2.53
C ARG A 47 -0.51 1.16 3.46
N ASN A 48 -1.73 1.05 2.95
CA ASN A 48 -2.93 1.32 3.74
C ASN A 48 -3.04 0.31 4.90
N ALA A 49 -2.66 -0.94 4.67
CA ALA A 49 -2.63 -1.99 5.68
C ALA A 49 -1.64 -1.69 6.81
N LEU A 50 -0.40 -1.27 6.48
CA LEU A 50 0.59 -0.88 7.48
C LEU A 50 0.14 0.32 8.31
N VAL A 51 -0.36 1.39 7.67
CA VAL A 51 -0.86 2.58 8.36
C VAL A 51 -2.05 2.24 9.25
N HIS A 52 -2.94 1.32 8.82
CA HIS A 52 -4.05 0.86 9.63
C HIS A 52 -3.60 0.10 10.90
N GLU A 53 -2.52 -0.67 10.80
CA GLU A 53 -1.88 -1.33 11.95
C GLU A 53 -1.00 -0.39 12.79
N GLY A 54 -0.97 0.92 12.48
CA GLY A 54 -0.15 1.90 13.17
C GLY A 54 1.35 1.76 12.87
N ILE A 55 1.70 1.23 11.70
CA ILE A 55 3.09 1.09 11.23
C ILE A 55 3.35 2.19 10.20
N ASP A 56 3.64 3.39 10.66
CA ASP A 56 3.98 4.52 9.78
C ASP A 56 5.49 4.79 9.71
N THR A 57 6.27 4.23 10.64
CA THR A 57 7.74 4.33 10.66
C THR A 57 8.46 2.99 10.53
N LEU A 58 9.71 3.03 10.08
CA LEU A 58 10.58 1.84 10.03
C LEU A 58 10.89 1.28 11.43
N ASN A 59 10.91 2.13 12.46
CA ASN A 59 11.13 1.72 13.83
C ASN A 59 9.90 1.01 14.44
N GLU A 60 8.70 1.27 13.94
CA GLU A 60 7.53 0.47 14.29
C GLU A 60 7.54 -0.83 13.52
N LEU A 61 7.88 -0.79 12.23
CA LEU A 61 7.99 -1.98 11.40
C LEU A 61 9.00 -2.99 11.96
N SER A 62 10.13 -2.53 12.49
CA SER A 62 11.16 -3.39 13.10
C SER A 62 10.70 -4.14 14.35
N LYS A 63 9.59 -3.73 14.98
CA LYS A 63 9.00 -4.42 16.14
C LYS A 63 8.22 -5.67 15.75
N TYR A 64 7.92 -5.84 14.47
CA TYR A 64 7.16 -6.98 13.95
C TYR A 64 8.09 -8.00 13.31
N THR A 65 7.66 -9.26 13.33
CA THR A 65 8.28 -10.34 12.55
C THR A 65 7.75 -10.35 11.12
N GLU A 66 8.50 -10.91 10.16
CA GLU A 66 8.03 -11.08 8.78
C GLU A 66 6.69 -11.85 8.71
N LYS A 67 6.51 -12.82 9.61
CA LYS A 67 5.27 -13.62 9.70
C LYS A 67 4.08 -12.79 10.17
N GLU A 68 4.27 -11.87 11.10
CA GLU A 68 3.20 -10.96 11.54
C GLU A 68 2.82 -10.00 10.43
N ILE A 69 3.81 -9.44 9.73
CA ILE A 69 3.57 -8.57 8.57
C ILE A 69 2.79 -9.29 7.47
N LEU A 70 3.10 -10.55 7.18
CA LEU A 70 2.36 -11.36 6.21
C LEU A 70 0.93 -11.71 6.63
N LYS A 71 0.60 -11.63 7.93
CA LYS A 71 -0.79 -11.84 8.40
C LYS A 71 -1.68 -10.63 8.15
N ILE A 72 -1.08 -9.45 7.91
CA ILE A 72 -1.83 -8.22 7.68
C ILE A 72 -2.53 -8.30 6.31
N HIS A 73 -3.85 -8.17 6.32
CA HIS A 73 -4.64 -8.21 5.09
C HIS A 73 -4.24 -7.06 4.15
N GLY A 74 -3.79 -7.41 2.93
CA GLY A 74 -3.31 -6.45 1.94
C GLY A 74 -1.79 -6.42 1.78
N ILE A 75 -1.04 -7.10 2.64
CA ILE A 75 0.40 -7.33 2.47
C ILE A 75 0.63 -8.75 1.95
N GLY A 76 1.38 -8.85 0.84
CA GLY A 76 1.75 -10.13 0.25
C GLY A 76 3.26 -10.39 0.34
N PRO A 77 3.70 -11.62 0.03
CA PRO A 77 5.12 -11.97 0.02
C PRO A 77 5.97 -11.11 -0.92
N ALA A 78 5.36 -10.54 -1.97
CA ALA A 78 6.03 -9.61 -2.86
C ALA A 78 6.42 -8.27 -2.20
N SER A 79 5.79 -7.89 -1.09
CA SER A 79 6.09 -6.65 -0.36
C SER A 79 7.23 -6.81 0.64
N LEU A 80 7.49 -8.03 1.15
CA LEU A 80 8.58 -8.30 2.09
C LEU A 80 9.97 -7.84 1.63
N PRO A 81 10.45 -8.12 0.41
CA PRO A 81 11.78 -7.67 0.00
C PRO A 81 11.92 -6.15 0.06
N THR A 82 10.89 -5.40 -0.35
CA THR A 82 10.89 -3.94 -0.27
C THR A 82 10.95 -3.44 1.18
N LEU A 83 10.19 -4.07 2.08
CA LEU A 83 10.20 -3.72 3.50
C LEU A 83 11.55 -4.03 4.15
N ARG A 84 12.11 -5.20 3.86
CA ARG A 84 13.42 -5.63 4.35
C ARG A 84 14.52 -4.68 3.89
N THR A 85 14.60 -4.37 2.59
CA THR A 85 15.57 -3.41 2.08
C THR A 85 15.40 -2.03 2.74
N SER A 86 14.16 -1.59 2.96
CA SER A 86 13.93 -0.29 3.61
C SER A 86 14.38 -0.27 5.07
N LEU A 87 14.26 -1.39 5.79
CA LEU A 87 14.81 -1.53 7.14
C LEU A 87 16.35 -1.55 7.10
N GLU A 88 16.94 -2.36 6.21
CA GLU A 88 18.38 -2.52 6.06
C GLU A 88 19.08 -1.20 5.68
N GLU A 89 18.45 -0.36 4.85
CA GLU A 89 18.93 0.98 4.50
C GLU A 89 19.11 1.89 5.73
N GLU A 90 18.32 1.70 6.79
CA GLU A 90 18.39 2.43 8.06
C GLU A 90 19.12 1.64 9.16
N GLY A 91 19.75 0.51 8.83
CA GLY A 91 20.42 -0.36 9.80
C GLY A 91 19.47 -1.09 10.75
N LEU A 92 18.19 -1.19 10.39
CA LEU A 92 17.16 -1.92 11.12
C LEU A 92 16.92 -3.30 10.50
N SER A 93 16.25 -4.16 11.25
CA SER A 93 15.81 -5.49 10.82
C SER A 93 14.42 -5.77 11.37
N PHE A 94 13.74 -6.76 10.80
CA PHE A 94 12.55 -7.32 11.45
C PHE A 94 12.92 -7.96 12.78
N LYS A 95 11.94 -8.05 13.67
CA LYS A 95 12.06 -8.80 14.90
C LYS A 95 12.22 -10.30 14.57
N GLU A 96 13.06 -10.99 15.36
CA GLU A 96 13.20 -12.45 15.33
C GLU A 96 11.93 -13.18 15.79
#